data_AF-A0A2L2YZR3-F1
#
_entry.id   AF-A0A2L2YZR3-F1
#
_cell.length_a   1.000
_cell.length_b   1.000
_cell.length_c   1.000
_cell.angle_alpha   90.00
_cell.angle_beta   90.00
_cell.angle_gamma   90.00
#
_symmetry.space_group_name_H-M   'P 1'
#
loop_
_entity.id
_entity.type
_entity.pdbx_description
1 polymer ?
#
loop_
_entity_poly.entity_id
_entity_poly.type
_entity_poly.pdbx_seq_one_letter_code
_entity_poly.pdbx_strand_id
1 'polypeptide(L)'
;TASTSNGIVKQGSAWFQKKINLRPVHRGCHLVTDEILKQIPELSNFAVGLFHIQIMHTSASLALNENWDPHVRVDMEMFLTQLVPESIPFKHSCEGPA
;
A
#
# COMPACT_ATOMS: atom_id res chain seq x y z
N THR A 1 8.89 -23.05 -31.46
CA THR A 1 7.94 -21.95 -31.66
C THR A 1 8.34 -20.82 -30.73
N ALA A 2 8.95 -19.77 -31.28
CA ALA A 2 9.51 -18.66 -30.52
C ALA A 2 8.37 -17.79 -29.95
N SER A 3 8.23 -17.73 -28.62
CA SER A 3 7.33 -16.76 -27.97
C SER A 3 8.09 -15.46 -27.77
N THR A 4 7.69 -14.45 -28.53
CA THR A 4 8.19 -13.08 -28.50
C THR A 4 8.08 -12.48 -27.10
N SER A 5 9.20 -12.31 -26.42
CA SER A 5 9.31 -11.50 -25.21
C SER A 5 9.21 -10.03 -25.61
N ASN A 6 8.00 -9.47 -25.59
CA ASN A 6 7.77 -8.02 -25.69
C ASN A 6 8.20 -7.32 -24.38
N GLY A 7 9.49 -7.42 -24.06
CA GLY A 7 10.10 -6.66 -22.98
C GLY A 7 10.21 -5.20 -23.40
N ILE A 8 9.48 -4.34 -22.72
CA ILE A 8 9.48 -2.87 -22.89
C ILE A 8 10.87 -2.26 -22.59
N VAL A 9 11.81 -3.04 -22.06
CA VAL A 9 13.14 -2.57 -21.69
C VAL A 9 14.11 -2.74 -22.87
N LYS A 10 14.08 -1.78 -23.81
CA LYS A 10 15.25 -1.49 -24.65
C LYS A 10 16.33 -0.88 -23.77
N GLN A 11 17.56 -1.40 -23.85
CA GLN A 11 18.75 -1.00 -23.07
C GLN A 11 18.72 0.49 -22.61
N GLY A 12 18.62 0.71 -21.29
CA GLY A 12 18.53 2.02 -20.65
C GLY A 12 17.81 1.96 -19.29
N SER A 13 17.79 3.06 -18.54
CA SER A 13 16.94 3.20 -17.36
C SER A 13 15.47 3.35 -17.80
N ALA A 14 14.56 2.57 -17.19
CA ALA A 14 13.13 2.63 -17.46
C ALA A 14 12.40 3.25 -16.27
N TRP A 15 11.52 4.21 -16.53
CA TRP A 15 10.63 4.83 -15.53
C TRP A 15 9.19 4.41 -15.81
N PHE A 16 8.48 3.94 -14.79
CA PHE A 16 7.09 3.53 -14.90
C PHE A 16 6.28 4.08 -13.72
N GLN A 17 5.10 4.59 -14.02
CA GLN A 17 4.18 5.12 -13.03
C GLN A 17 2.76 4.71 -13.40
N LYS A 18 2.02 4.22 -12.40
CA LYS A 18 0.63 3.81 -12.56
C LYS A 18 -0.16 4.19 -11.33
N LYS A 19 -1.34 4.76 -11.55
CA LYS A 19 -2.34 4.96 -10.49
C LYS A 19 -3.17 3.68 -10.37
N ILE A 20 -3.27 3.16 -9.15
CA ILE A 20 -4.08 2.00 -8.80
C ILE A 20 -5.13 2.41 -7.77
N ASN A 21 -6.20 1.64 -7.63
CA ASN A 21 -7.24 1.89 -6.63
C ASN A 21 -7.30 0.70 -5.68
N LEU A 22 -7.16 0.96 -4.39
CA LEU A 22 -7.38 -0.05 -3.37
C LEU A 22 -8.86 -0.10 -2.99
N ARG A 23 -9.33 -1.26 -2.57
CA ARG A 23 -10.68 -1.48 -2.05
C ARG A 23 -10.88 -0.61 -0.81
N PRO A 24 -12.06 -0.02 -0.63
CA PRO A 24 -12.39 0.68 0.60
C PRO A 24 -12.43 -0.34 1.76
N VAL A 25 -11.87 0.06 2.89
CA VAL A 25 -11.85 -0.72 4.12
C VAL A 25 -12.27 0.17 5.28
N HIS A 26 -12.87 -0.43 6.30
CA HIS A 26 -13.08 0.25 7.58
C HIS A 26 -11.73 0.51 8.27
N ARG A 27 -11.72 1.34 9.32
CA ARG A 27 -10.53 1.56 10.15
C ARG A 27 -9.91 0.23 10.57
N GLY A 28 -8.58 0.16 10.48
CA GLY A 28 -7.85 -1.07 10.76
C GLY A 28 -6.48 -1.12 10.11
N CYS A 29 -5.68 -2.09 10.53
CA CYS A 29 -4.46 -2.52 9.83
C CYS A 29 -4.78 -3.62 8.82
N HIS A 30 -4.66 -3.33 7.52
CA HIS A 30 -5.03 -4.25 6.43
C HIS A 30 -3.83 -4.64 5.56
N LEU A 31 -3.81 -5.90 5.11
CA LEU A 31 -2.83 -6.33 4.11
C LEU A 31 -3.29 -5.93 2.71
N VAL A 32 -2.42 -5.22 2.01
CA VAL A 32 -2.69 -4.72 0.65
C VAL A 32 -1.68 -5.21 -0.39
N THR A 33 -0.69 -6.02 0.01
CA THR A 33 0.39 -6.50 -0.87
C THR A 33 -0.14 -7.19 -2.12
N ASP A 34 -0.99 -8.21 -1.97
CA ASP A 34 -1.54 -8.96 -3.11
C ASP A 34 -2.40 -8.09 -4.02
N GLU A 35 -3.10 -7.13 -3.45
CA GLU A 35 -3.96 -6.21 -4.18
C GLU A 35 -3.16 -5.21 -5.02
N ILE A 36 -2.04 -4.72 -4.48
CA ILE A 36 -1.09 -3.86 -5.19
C ILE A 36 -0.44 -4.66 -6.33
N LEU A 37 0.08 -5.86 -6.03
CA LEU A 37 0.78 -6.69 -7.03
C LEU A 37 -0.13 -7.09 -8.20
N LYS A 38 -1.39 -7.43 -7.94
CA LYS A 38 -2.37 -7.73 -9.00
C LYS A 38 -2.63 -6.56 -9.94
N GLN A 39 -2.51 -5.32 -9.46
CA GLN A 39 -2.74 -4.12 -10.26
C GLN A 39 -1.49 -3.61 -11.00
N ILE A 40 -0.30 -4.13 -10.65
CA ILE A 40 0.99 -3.73 -11.25
C ILE A 40 1.74 -4.97 -11.76
N PRO A 41 1.18 -5.75 -12.72
CA PRO A 41 1.89 -6.87 -13.33
C PRO A 41 3.17 -6.44 -14.05
N GLU A 42 3.28 -5.18 -14.47
CA GLU A 42 4.45 -4.62 -15.15
C GLU A 42 5.71 -4.64 -14.28
N LEU A 43 5.57 -4.79 -12.95
CA LEU A 43 6.69 -4.91 -12.01
C LEU A 43 7.62 -6.09 -12.38
N SER A 44 7.08 -7.18 -12.95
CA SER A 44 7.88 -8.34 -13.37
C SER A 44 8.85 -8.05 -14.52
N ASN A 45 8.70 -6.91 -15.20
CA ASN A 45 9.61 -6.49 -16.28
C ASN A 45 10.89 -5.82 -15.74
N PHE A 46 10.96 -5.54 -14.45
CA PHE A 46 12.11 -4.90 -13.80
C PHE A 46 12.88 -5.94 -12.99
N ALA A 47 14.15 -6.16 -13.34
CA ALA A 47 15.02 -7.01 -12.54
C ALA A 47 15.53 -6.31 -11.26
N VAL A 48 15.80 -5.00 -11.35
CA VAL A 48 16.29 -4.15 -10.27
C VAL A 48 15.73 -2.73 -10.47
N GLY A 49 15.36 -2.06 -9.39
CA GLY A 49 14.88 -0.68 -9.44
C GLY A 49 14.50 -0.13 -8.06
N LEU A 50 13.99 1.10 -8.05
CA LEU A 50 13.37 1.71 -6.87
C LEU A 50 11.85 1.67 -7.04
N PHE A 51 11.15 1.08 -6.08
CA PHE A 51 9.69 1.05 -6.07
C PHE A 51 9.15 2.05 -5.05
N HIS A 52 8.42 3.04 -5.52
CA HIS A 52 7.80 4.07 -4.69
C HIS A 52 6.28 3.91 -4.70
N ILE A 53 5.69 3.84 -3.50
CA ILE A 53 4.23 3.78 -3.33
C ILE A 53 3.81 5.00 -2.50
N GLN A 54 2.95 5.83 -3.10
CA GLN A 54 2.35 6.96 -2.41
C GLN A 54 0.85 6.70 -2.24
N ILE A 55 0.38 6.76 -0.99
CA ILE A 55 -1.05 6.81 -0.72
C ILE A 55 -1.55 8.24 -0.94
N MET A 56 -2.54 8.40 -1.81
CA MET A 56 -3.15 9.71 -2.10
C MET A 56 -4.36 9.96 -1.19
N HIS A 57 -4.15 9.84 0.12
CA HIS A 57 -5.17 10.02 1.15
C HIS A 57 -4.54 10.67 2.39
N THR A 58 -5.27 11.55 3.08
CA THR A 58 -4.76 12.26 4.28
C THR A 58 -4.96 11.47 5.56
N SER A 59 -6.01 10.63 5.63
CA SER A 59 -6.35 9.83 6.81
C SER A 59 -5.96 8.35 6.71
N ALA A 60 -5.07 8.00 5.78
CA ALA A 60 -4.54 6.64 5.66
C ALA A 60 -3.03 6.65 5.42
N SER A 61 -2.34 5.58 5.82
CA SER A 61 -0.89 5.44 5.67
C SER A 61 -0.54 4.02 5.22
N LEU A 62 0.63 3.89 4.59
CA LEU A 62 1.21 2.59 4.25
C LEU A 62 2.38 2.32 5.19
N ALA A 63 2.43 1.12 5.74
CA ALA A 63 3.52 0.65 6.58
C ALA A 63 4.05 -0.68 6.03
N LEU A 64 5.37 -0.87 6.15
CA LEU A 64 6.02 -2.15 5.93
C LEU A 64 6.27 -2.77 7.30
N ASN A 65 5.80 -3.98 7.52
CA ASN A 65 5.93 -4.69 8.79
C ASN A 65 6.00 -6.20 8.55
N GLU A 66 6.31 -6.95 9.60
CA GLU A 66 6.22 -8.41 9.61
C GLU A 66 4.78 -8.87 9.29
N ASN A 67 4.68 -9.93 8.47
CA ASN A 67 3.39 -10.54 8.12
C ASN A 67 3.40 -12.07 8.32
N TRP A 68 4.33 -12.59 9.12
CA TRP A 68 4.36 -14.02 9.44
C TRP A 68 3.34 -14.37 10.54
N ASP A 69 3.30 -13.57 11.61
CA ASP A 69 2.33 -13.72 12.68
C ASP A 69 1.09 -12.84 12.45
N PRO A 70 -0.14 -13.41 12.37
CA PRO A 70 -1.37 -12.63 12.26
C PRO A 70 -1.62 -11.66 13.44
N HIS A 71 -1.04 -11.92 14.62
CA HIS A 71 -1.18 -11.06 15.80
C HIS A 71 -0.53 -9.69 15.63
N VAL A 72 0.51 -9.55 14.78
CA VAL A 72 1.17 -8.26 14.52
C VAL A 72 0.17 -7.20 14.09
N ARG A 73 -0.82 -7.56 13.28
CA ARG A 73 -1.86 -6.60 12.85
C ARG A 73 -2.81 -6.20 13.97
N VAL A 74 -3.13 -7.14 14.85
CA VAL A 74 -3.99 -6.91 16.00
C VAL A 74 -3.30 -6.00 17.01
N ASP A 75 -2.02 -6.26 17.28
CA ASP A 75 -1.21 -5.47 18.21
C ASP A 75 -0.97 -4.04 17.69
N MET A 76 -0.70 -3.89 16.38
CA MET A 76 -0.59 -2.58 15.75
C MET A 76 -1.89 -1.79 15.85
N GLU A 77 -3.03 -2.42 15.54
CA GLU A 77 -4.33 -1.77 15.64
C GLU A 77 -4.67 -1.38 17.09
N MET A 78 -4.39 -2.28 18.04
CA MET A 78 -4.57 -2.03 19.46
C MET A 78 -3.73 -0.84 19.91
N PHE A 79 -2.45 -0.81 19.55
CA PHE A 79 -1.53 0.26 19.94
C PHE A 79 -1.96 1.61 19.36
N LEU A 80 -2.32 1.66 18.07
CA LEU A 80 -2.79 2.90 17.42
C LEU A 80 -4.08 3.42 18.08
N THR A 81 -5.00 2.51 18.43
CA THR A 81 -6.25 2.86 19.11
C THR A 81 -6.03 3.37 20.52
N GLN A 82 -5.04 2.83 21.25
CA GLN A 82 -4.67 3.32 22.57
C GLN A 82 -3.94 4.66 22.52
N LEU A 83 -3.06 4.84 21.53
CA LEU A 83 -2.24 6.04 21.39
C LEU A 83 -3.05 7.26 20.93
N VAL A 84 -3.98 7.05 19.99
CA VAL A 84 -4.86 8.11 19.46
C VAL A 84 -6.32 7.62 19.46
N PRO A 85 -6.99 7.62 20.62
CA PRO A 85 -8.39 7.21 20.73
C PRO A 85 -9.34 8.14 19.97
N GLU A 86 -10.31 7.54 19.26
CA GLU A 86 -11.37 8.25 18.52
C GLU A 86 -12.27 9.10 19.44
N SER A 87 -12.43 8.68 20.70
CA SER A 87 -13.28 9.36 21.68
C SER A 87 -12.72 10.70 22.15
N ILE A 88 -11.48 11.05 21.78
CA ILE A 88 -10.90 12.34 22.12
C ILE A 88 -11.61 13.43 21.30
N PRO A 89 -12.07 14.54 21.92
CA PRO A 89 -12.73 15.63 21.21
C PRO A 89 -11.71 16.48 20.42
N PHE A 90 -11.14 15.90 19.37
CA PHE A 90 -10.22 16.60 18.48
C PHE A 90 -10.94 17.78 17.81
N LYS A 91 -10.24 18.91 17.72
CA LYS A 91 -10.74 20.09 17.00
C LYS A 91 -10.82 19.84 15.49
N HIS A 92 -9.97 18.97 14.97
CA HIS A 92 -9.93 18.56 13.57
C HIS A 92 -10.92 17.42 13.33
N SER A 93 -12.06 17.71 12.70
CA SER A 93 -13.18 16.76 12.47
C SER A 93 -13.79 16.83 11.07
N CYS A 94 -13.21 17.62 10.17
CA CYS A 94 -13.77 17.87 8.83
C CYS A 94 -13.46 16.75 7.82
N GLU A 95 -12.55 15.83 8.11
CA GLU A 95 -12.11 14.76 7.20
C GLU A 95 -12.81 13.41 7.43
N GLY A 96 -13.77 13.35 8.37
CA GLY A 96 -14.49 12.15 8.77
C GLY A 96 -14.69 12.10 10.29
N PRO A 97 -15.49 11.16 10.81
CA PRO A 97 -15.47 10.86 12.24
C PRO A 97 -14.05 10.45 12.66
N ALA A 98 -13.65 10.88 13.86
CA ALA A 98 -12.42 10.40 14.47
C ALA A 98 -12.51 8.90 14.73
#